data_AF-A0A925DSP4-F1
#
_entry.id   AF-A0A925DSP4-F1
#
_cell.length_a   1.000
_cell.length_b   1.000
_cell.length_c   1.000
_cell.angle_alpha   90.00
_cell.angle_beta   90.00
_cell.angle_gamma   90.00
#
_symmetry.space_group_name_H-M   'P 1'
#
loop_
_entity.id
_entity.type
_entity.pdbx_description
1 polymer ?
#
loop_
_entity_poly.entity_id
_entity_poly.type
_entity_poly.pdbx_seq_one_letter_code
_entity_poly.pdbx_strand_id
1 'polypeptide(L)'
;WDEEFSRRVADTFQESYMTHTTTSANYQILASLDVGRRQVELEGYELVEKSIEMAMILRSKVQDHPKLSKYFSVLNVKNLIPEIYRKCGLSEYYTAEDGWDRMEESWEKDEFVLDPTKVTLSVGKAGITGDVFKNSYLMDRFNIQVNKTSRNTVLLMTNIGTTRGSVTFLINALLQIADELDESNRSLNKRESEISQKQITSLIKDVPPLPDFSTFHRSFLAAPGVPGGNIREAFFLAYEEELCEYVLLGDCLSELAKSRELVSTSFVIPYPPGFPILVPGQVVSEEIISFMIALDVKEIHGYRADLGLKVFTKEALNRKNTISAMGAMHAMQLPESKPKIKK
;
A
#
# COMPACT_ATOMS: atom_id res chain seq x y z
N TRP A 1 -16.00 -23.58 -16.86
CA TRP A 1 -15.94 -23.53 -15.38
C TRP A 1 -17.31 -23.25 -14.76
N ASP A 2 -18.14 -22.36 -15.33
CA ASP A 2 -19.50 -22.09 -14.79
C ASP A 2 -20.51 -23.25 -14.89
N GLU A 3 -20.41 -24.12 -15.88
CA GLU A 3 -21.40 -25.20 -16.10
C GLU A 3 -21.49 -26.22 -14.95
N GLU A 4 -20.43 -26.37 -14.15
CA GLU A 4 -20.39 -27.29 -13.01
C GLU A 4 -20.72 -26.63 -11.67
N PHE A 5 -20.86 -25.29 -11.61
CA PHE A 5 -21.06 -24.54 -10.37
C PHE A 5 -22.27 -25.06 -9.58
N SER A 6 -23.42 -25.16 -10.26
CA SER A 6 -24.68 -25.60 -9.68
C SER A 6 -24.64 -27.03 -9.13
N ARG A 7 -23.74 -27.89 -9.65
CA ARG A 7 -23.65 -29.29 -9.24
C ARG A 7 -22.60 -29.55 -8.16
N ARG A 8 -21.53 -28.75 -8.12
CA ARG A 8 -20.33 -29.08 -7.33
C ARG A 8 -19.95 -28.04 -6.28
N VAL A 9 -20.35 -26.78 -6.45
CA VAL A 9 -19.82 -25.65 -5.66
C VAL A 9 -20.92 -24.84 -4.98
N ALA A 10 -22.11 -24.75 -5.58
CA ALA A 10 -23.19 -23.88 -5.13
C ALA A 10 -23.51 -24.01 -3.63
N ASP A 11 -23.70 -25.22 -3.12
CA ASP A 11 -24.05 -25.42 -1.71
C ASP A 11 -22.93 -24.97 -0.77
N THR A 12 -21.68 -25.40 -1.01
CA THR A 12 -20.52 -25.02 -0.19
C THR A 12 -20.23 -23.52 -0.24
N PHE A 13 -20.46 -22.88 -1.40
CA PHE A 13 -20.34 -21.44 -1.55
C PHE A 13 -21.45 -20.73 -0.77
N GLN A 14 -22.70 -21.18 -0.88
CA GLN A 14 -23.83 -20.59 -0.18
C GLN A 14 -23.64 -20.68 1.34
N GLU A 15 -23.20 -21.83 1.86
CA GLU A 15 -22.90 -21.98 3.29
C GLU A 15 -21.82 -20.98 3.73
N SER A 16 -20.72 -20.89 2.99
CA SER A 16 -19.64 -19.94 3.28
C SER A 16 -20.15 -18.48 3.23
N TYR A 17 -20.93 -18.14 2.20
CA TYR A 17 -21.51 -16.80 2.04
C TYR A 17 -22.42 -16.44 3.23
N MET A 18 -23.22 -17.38 3.69
CA MET A 18 -24.13 -17.18 4.83
C MET A 18 -23.39 -16.97 6.17
N THR A 19 -22.14 -17.44 6.31
CA THR A 19 -21.33 -17.16 7.52
C THR A 19 -20.82 -15.72 7.60
N HIS A 20 -20.75 -15.00 6.47
CA HIS A 20 -20.26 -13.62 6.40
C HIS A 20 -21.37 -12.58 6.19
N THR A 21 -22.50 -12.97 5.60
CA THR A 21 -23.62 -12.06 5.33
C THR A 21 -24.52 -11.90 6.56
N THR A 22 -25.20 -10.76 6.65
CA THR A 22 -26.21 -10.53 7.67
C THR A 22 -27.52 -11.25 7.31
N THR A 23 -28.23 -11.76 8.30
CA THR A 23 -29.61 -12.26 8.14
C THR A 23 -30.64 -11.14 7.93
N SER A 24 -30.23 -9.88 8.04
CA SER A 24 -31.06 -8.68 7.86
C SER A 24 -30.41 -7.72 6.87
N ALA A 25 -30.52 -8.04 5.58
CA ALA A 25 -29.91 -7.26 4.52
C ALA A 25 -30.54 -5.87 4.38
N ASN A 26 -29.70 -4.87 4.07
CA ASN A 26 -30.17 -3.52 3.77
C ASN A 26 -30.64 -3.45 2.31
N TYR A 27 -31.96 -3.43 2.10
CA TYR A 27 -32.57 -3.36 0.78
C TYR A 27 -32.17 -2.13 -0.05
N GLN A 28 -31.85 -1.00 0.59
CA GLN A 28 -31.41 0.21 -0.14
C GLN A 28 -30.03 0.00 -0.77
N ILE A 29 -29.12 -0.68 -0.07
CA ILE A 29 -27.81 -1.04 -0.61
C ILE A 29 -27.99 -2.01 -1.79
N LEU A 30 -28.83 -3.04 -1.63
CA LEU A 30 -29.11 -4.00 -2.72
C LEU A 30 -29.71 -3.31 -3.95
N ALA A 31 -30.69 -2.43 -3.76
CA ALA A 31 -31.27 -1.65 -4.85
C ALA A 31 -30.22 -0.74 -5.52
N SER A 32 -29.34 -0.10 -4.75
CA SER A 32 -28.27 0.74 -5.31
C SER A 32 -27.27 -0.05 -6.16
N LEU A 33 -26.95 -1.29 -5.77
CA LEU A 33 -26.07 -2.17 -6.54
C LEU A 33 -26.72 -2.60 -7.85
N ASP A 34 -28.02 -2.93 -7.85
CA ASP A 34 -28.72 -3.32 -9.08
C ASP A 34 -28.88 -2.14 -10.06
N VAL A 35 -29.17 -0.94 -9.54
CA VAL A 35 -29.18 0.30 -10.35
C VAL A 35 -27.79 0.59 -10.91
N GLY A 36 -26.73 0.46 -10.10
CA GLY A 36 -25.35 0.66 -10.54
C GLY A 36 -24.95 -0.30 -11.66
N ARG A 37 -25.29 -1.59 -11.54
CA ARG A 37 -25.11 -2.58 -12.60
C ARG A 37 -25.82 -2.16 -13.89
N ARG A 38 -27.09 -1.75 -13.79
CA ARG A 38 -27.89 -1.33 -14.95
C ARG A 38 -27.35 -0.06 -15.61
N GLN A 39 -26.82 0.89 -14.84
CA GLN A 39 -26.17 2.09 -15.39
C GLN A 39 -24.91 1.74 -16.18
N VAL A 40 -24.07 0.83 -15.66
CA VAL A 40 -22.86 0.38 -16.37
C VAL A 40 -23.24 -0.34 -17.68
N GLU A 41 -24.30 -1.15 -17.66
CA GLU A 41 -24.79 -1.87 -18.85
C GLU A 41 -25.32 -0.92 -19.94
N LEU A 42 -26.04 0.14 -19.56
CA LEU A 42 -26.70 1.05 -20.51
C LEU A 42 -25.81 2.22 -20.96
N GLU A 43 -25.03 2.79 -20.05
CA GLU A 43 -24.33 4.08 -20.22
C GLU A 43 -22.84 3.99 -19.86
N GLY A 44 -22.33 2.82 -19.44
CA GLY A 44 -21.00 2.67 -18.85
C GLY A 44 -19.87 3.14 -19.77
N TYR A 45 -19.91 2.80 -21.06
CA TYR A 45 -18.89 3.20 -22.03
C TYR A 45 -18.75 4.72 -22.13
N GLU A 46 -19.86 5.43 -22.33
CA GLU A 46 -19.87 6.90 -22.44
C GLU A 46 -19.39 7.57 -21.14
N LEU A 47 -19.83 7.07 -19.99
CA LEU A 47 -19.45 7.61 -18.69
C LEU A 47 -17.96 7.42 -18.39
N VAL A 48 -17.40 6.26 -18.73
CA VAL A 48 -15.96 5.99 -18.57
C VAL A 48 -15.14 6.84 -19.54
N GLU A 49 -15.56 6.97 -20.80
CA GLU A 49 -14.88 7.81 -21.79
C GLU A 49 -14.83 9.28 -21.33
N LYS A 50 -15.93 9.81 -20.80
CA LYS A 50 -15.96 11.16 -20.19
C LYS A 50 -14.99 11.28 -19.01
N SER A 51 -14.93 10.26 -18.15
CA SER A 51 -13.99 10.26 -17.02
C SER A 51 -12.52 10.28 -17.47
N ILE A 52 -12.21 9.55 -18.55
CA ILE A 52 -10.89 9.57 -19.20
C ILE A 52 -10.63 10.96 -19.79
N GLU A 53 -11.58 11.54 -20.52
CA GLU A 53 -11.46 12.89 -21.08
C GLU A 53 -11.12 13.93 -19.99
N MET A 54 -11.81 13.87 -18.84
CA MET A 54 -11.54 14.79 -17.72
C MET A 54 -10.14 14.61 -17.14
N ALA A 55 -9.66 13.36 -17.04
CA ALA A 55 -8.30 13.10 -16.57
C ALA A 55 -7.26 13.65 -17.55
N MET A 56 -7.51 13.49 -18.84
CA MET A 56 -6.67 14.00 -19.91
C MET A 56 -6.59 15.53 -19.87
N ILE A 57 -7.73 16.22 -19.80
CA ILE A 57 -7.76 17.69 -19.66
C ILE A 57 -6.95 18.14 -18.44
N LEU A 58 -7.10 17.47 -17.29
CA LEU A 58 -6.35 17.79 -16.08
C LEU A 58 -4.83 17.62 -16.29
N ARG A 59 -4.40 16.52 -16.94
CA ARG A 59 -2.99 16.25 -17.24
C ARG A 59 -2.38 17.34 -18.11
N SER A 60 -3.00 17.64 -19.25
CA SER A 60 -2.53 18.70 -20.16
C SER A 60 -2.47 20.05 -19.44
N LYS A 61 -3.53 20.44 -18.72
CA LYS A 61 -3.54 21.75 -18.04
C LYS A 61 -2.44 21.92 -17.00
N VAL A 62 -2.10 20.88 -16.25
CA VAL A 62 -1.00 20.93 -15.28
C VAL A 62 0.36 20.98 -15.97
N GLN A 63 0.55 20.20 -17.04
CA GLN A 63 1.83 20.07 -17.74
C GLN A 63 2.16 21.29 -18.60
N ASP A 64 1.18 21.83 -19.31
CA ASP A 64 1.38 22.90 -20.30
C ASP A 64 1.39 24.30 -19.67
N HIS A 65 0.81 24.46 -18.47
CA HIS A 65 0.72 25.76 -17.83
C HIS A 65 2.03 26.14 -17.12
N PRO A 66 2.75 27.22 -17.53
CA PRO A 66 4.10 27.52 -17.03
C PRO A 66 4.19 27.71 -15.51
N LYS A 67 3.16 28.28 -14.88
CA LYS A 67 3.13 28.43 -13.42
C LYS A 67 2.93 27.10 -12.68
N LEU A 68 2.13 26.18 -13.25
CA LEU A 68 1.82 24.91 -12.60
C LEU A 68 3.00 23.95 -12.74
N SER A 69 3.54 23.80 -13.95
CA SER A 69 4.63 22.87 -14.26
C SER A 69 5.95 23.17 -13.51
N LYS A 70 6.09 24.39 -13.00
CA LYS A 70 7.17 24.80 -12.08
C LYS A 70 7.14 24.02 -10.76
N TYR A 71 5.96 23.78 -10.19
CA TYR A 71 5.78 23.20 -8.85
C TYR A 71 5.15 21.81 -8.85
N PHE A 72 4.34 21.54 -9.86
CA PHE A 72 3.53 20.34 -9.97
C PHE A 72 3.86 19.59 -11.25
N SER A 73 3.93 18.27 -11.18
CA SER A 73 4.09 17.43 -12.36
C SER A 73 3.27 16.16 -12.22
N VAL A 74 2.49 15.83 -13.25
CA VAL A 74 1.79 14.54 -13.27
C VAL A 74 2.78 13.44 -13.61
N LEU A 75 2.82 12.39 -12.79
CA LEU A 75 3.62 11.21 -13.07
C LEU A 75 2.98 10.40 -14.20
N ASN A 76 3.78 10.09 -15.22
CA ASN A 76 3.36 9.40 -16.44
C ASN A 76 3.92 7.96 -16.50
N VAL A 77 3.72 7.30 -17.64
CA VAL A 77 4.07 5.88 -17.84
C VAL A 77 5.55 5.64 -17.58
N LYS A 78 6.46 6.45 -18.14
CA LYS A 78 7.91 6.31 -17.90
C LYS A 78 8.34 6.58 -16.46
N ASN A 79 7.56 7.36 -15.68
CA ASN A 79 7.88 7.61 -14.28
C ASN A 79 7.50 6.44 -13.37
N LEU A 80 6.42 5.73 -13.71
CA LEU A 80 5.82 4.71 -12.84
C LEU A 80 6.11 3.28 -13.29
N ILE A 81 6.41 3.07 -14.57
CA ILE A 81 6.57 1.75 -15.18
C ILE A 81 7.96 1.64 -15.81
N PRO A 82 8.83 0.74 -15.30
CA PRO A 82 10.14 0.47 -15.89
C PRO A 82 10.05 0.08 -17.37
N GLU A 83 11.07 0.46 -18.14
CA GLU A 83 11.13 0.24 -19.60
C GLU A 83 10.99 -1.24 -19.99
N ILE A 84 11.52 -2.16 -19.18
CA ILE A 84 11.41 -3.61 -19.41
C ILE A 84 9.96 -4.11 -19.50
N TYR A 85 9.00 -3.37 -18.95
CA TYR A 85 7.58 -3.71 -18.97
C TYR A 85 6.76 -2.93 -20.02
N ARG A 86 7.40 -2.02 -20.76
CA ARG A 86 6.80 -1.14 -21.79
C ARG A 86 7.22 -1.56 -23.18
N LYS A 87 6.79 -2.74 -23.64
CA LYS A 87 7.17 -3.31 -24.95
C LYS A 87 6.79 -2.43 -26.12
N CYS A 88 5.68 -1.69 -26.00
CA CYS A 88 5.23 -0.73 -27.00
C CYS A 88 6.08 0.55 -27.04
N GLY A 89 6.94 0.77 -26.05
CA GLY A 89 7.78 1.97 -25.95
C GLY A 89 7.04 3.23 -25.52
N LEU A 90 5.71 3.16 -25.31
CA LEU A 90 4.90 4.30 -24.90
C LEU A 90 5.43 4.88 -23.57
N SER A 91 5.66 6.20 -23.56
CA SER A 91 6.22 6.89 -22.41
C SER A 91 5.21 7.77 -21.67
N GLU A 92 4.21 8.28 -22.39
CA GLU A 92 3.15 9.16 -21.89
C GLU A 92 1.87 8.91 -22.70
N TYR A 93 0.68 9.11 -22.10
CA TYR A 93 -0.60 9.10 -22.84
C TYR A 93 -0.92 10.44 -23.51
N TYR A 94 -0.08 11.45 -23.24
CA TYR A 94 -0.23 12.80 -23.72
C TYR A 94 1.14 13.42 -23.94
N THR A 95 1.32 14.07 -25.08
CA THR A 95 2.40 15.03 -25.29
C THR A 95 1.83 16.31 -25.87
N ALA A 96 2.49 17.46 -25.63
CA ALA A 96 2.09 18.72 -26.24
C ALA A 96 2.22 18.72 -27.77
N GLU A 97 3.06 17.81 -28.32
CA GLU A 97 3.36 17.69 -29.75
C GLU A 97 2.39 16.74 -30.47
N ASP A 98 2.20 15.53 -29.93
CA ASP A 98 1.41 14.46 -30.57
C ASP A 98 -0.04 14.42 -30.07
N GLY A 99 -0.36 15.16 -29.01
CA GLY A 99 -1.67 15.10 -28.37
C GLY A 99 -1.86 13.78 -27.62
N TRP A 100 -3.05 13.19 -27.73
CA TRP A 100 -3.41 11.94 -27.04
C TRP A 100 -2.95 10.73 -27.84
N ASP A 101 -2.25 9.81 -27.18
CA ASP A 101 -1.84 8.56 -27.81
C ASP A 101 -2.89 7.45 -27.62
N ARG A 102 -2.90 6.48 -28.54
CA ARG A 102 -3.77 5.32 -28.54
C ARG A 102 -3.34 4.33 -27.46
N MET A 103 -4.12 4.25 -26.40
CA MET A 103 -3.86 3.37 -25.26
C MET A 103 -4.03 1.88 -25.59
N GLU A 104 -4.75 1.56 -26.67
CA GLU A 104 -5.14 0.20 -27.05
C GLU A 104 -3.93 -0.71 -27.23
N GLU A 105 -2.88 -0.22 -27.89
CA GLU A 105 -1.69 -1.03 -28.17
C GLU A 105 -0.91 -1.35 -26.88
N SER A 106 -0.80 -0.38 -25.97
CA SER A 106 -0.19 -0.62 -24.65
C SER A 106 -1.02 -1.61 -23.84
N TRP A 107 -2.35 -1.49 -23.87
CA TRP A 107 -3.26 -2.40 -23.16
C TRP A 107 -3.25 -3.84 -23.70
N GLU A 108 -2.95 -4.03 -24.98
CA GLU A 108 -2.85 -5.35 -25.58
C GLU A 108 -1.49 -6.03 -25.35
N LYS A 109 -0.40 -5.25 -25.37
CA LYS A 109 0.96 -5.82 -25.48
C LYS A 109 1.86 -5.60 -24.27
N ASP A 110 1.66 -4.53 -23.48
CA ASP A 110 2.48 -4.25 -22.31
C ASP A 110 2.06 -5.10 -21.11
N GLU A 111 3.00 -5.37 -20.20
CA GLU A 111 2.71 -6.13 -18.97
C GLU A 111 1.99 -5.26 -17.94
N PHE A 112 2.36 -3.97 -17.90
CA PHE A 112 1.72 -2.98 -17.03
C PHE A 112 1.28 -1.77 -17.84
N VAL A 113 0.07 -1.30 -17.55
CA VAL A 113 -0.47 -0.06 -18.08
C VAL A 113 -0.86 0.87 -16.93
N LEU A 114 -0.66 2.17 -17.15
CA LEU A 114 -1.06 3.19 -16.21
C LEU A 114 -2.55 3.51 -16.41
N ASP A 115 -3.33 3.45 -15.34
CA ASP A 115 -4.73 3.84 -15.38
C ASP A 115 -4.85 5.35 -15.68
N PRO A 116 -5.46 5.75 -16.82
CA PRO A 116 -5.54 7.15 -17.23
C PRO A 116 -6.30 8.01 -16.22
N THR A 117 -7.30 7.45 -15.55
CA THR A 117 -8.18 8.15 -14.59
C THR A 117 -7.51 8.39 -13.23
N LYS A 118 -6.38 7.74 -12.97
CA LYS A 118 -5.57 7.90 -11.76
C LYS A 118 -4.43 8.89 -12.00
N VAL A 119 -4.70 10.16 -11.73
CA VAL A 119 -3.77 11.26 -11.91
C VAL A 119 -2.90 11.42 -10.67
N THR A 120 -1.70 10.86 -10.72
CA THR A 120 -0.70 11.00 -9.64
C THR A 120 0.04 12.32 -9.80
N LEU A 121 -0.29 13.31 -8.97
CA LEU A 121 0.33 14.63 -8.98
C LEU A 121 1.53 14.65 -8.03
N SER A 122 2.73 14.84 -8.56
CA SER A 122 3.92 15.12 -7.76
C SER A 122 3.94 16.58 -7.35
N VAL A 123 4.13 16.80 -6.05
CA VAL A 123 4.20 18.12 -5.40
C VAL A 123 5.58 18.37 -4.79
N GLY A 124 6.52 17.43 -4.93
CA GLY A 124 7.84 17.52 -4.32
C GLY A 124 8.65 18.75 -4.74
N LYS A 125 8.45 19.26 -5.97
CA LYS A 125 9.12 20.49 -6.46
C LYS A 125 8.66 21.75 -5.71
N ALA A 126 7.48 21.71 -5.08
CA ALA A 126 7.00 22.76 -4.20
C ALA A 126 7.67 22.73 -2.82
N GLY A 127 8.44 21.69 -2.49
CA GLY A 127 8.99 21.49 -1.14
C GLY A 127 7.95 21.07 -0.11
N ILE A 128 6.77 20.62 -0.56
CA ILE A 128 5.63 20.26 0.30
C ILE A 128 5.48 18.74 0.29
N THR A 129 5.17 18.14 1.44
CA THR A 129 4.83 16.72 1.53
C THR A 129 3.42 16.45 0.99
N GLY A 130 3.15 15.24 0.52
CA GLY A 130 1.81 14.88 0.02
C GLY A 130 0.72 15.03 1.09
N ASP A 131 1.02 14.72 2.36
CA ASP A 131 0.09 14.89 3.48
C ASP A 131 -0.24 16.36 3.76
N VAL A 132 0.77 17.23 3.85
CA VAL A 132 0.55 18.67 4.06
C VAL A 132 -0.20 19.27 2.87
N PHE A 133 0.13 18.85 1.64
CA PHE A 133 -0.57 19.32 0.45
C PHE A 133 -2.05 18.91 0.46
N LYS A 134 -2.36 17.66 0.82
CA LYS A 134 -3.75 17.21 0.97
C LYS A 134 -4.49 18.02 2.03
N ASN A 135 -3.98 18.06 3.26
CA ASN A 135 -4.73 18.59 4.39
C ASN A 135 -4.77 20.13 4.34
N SER A 136 -3.61 20.78 4.36
CA SER A 136 -3.51 22.23 4.52
C SER A 136 -3.74 23.01 3.23
N TYR A 137 -3.35 22.47 2.07
CA TYR A 137 -3.47 23.19 0.81
C TYR A 137 -4.79 22.91 0.08
N LEU A 138 -5.23 21.67 0.01
CA LEU A 138 -6.43 21.28 -0.75
C LEU A 138 -7.70 21.21 0.11
N MET A 139 -7.67 20.44 1.21
CA MET A 139 -8.86 20.18 2.02
C MET A 139 -9.29 21.40 2.83
N ASP A 140 -8.41 21.96 3.65
CA ASP A 140 -8.77 23.04 4.58
C ASP A 140 -9.18 24.34 3.84
N ARG A 141 -8.58 24.59 2.67
CA ARG A 141 -8.78 25.84 1.92
C ARG A 141 -9.84 25.76 0.83
N PHE A 142 -9.90 24.64 0.12
CA PHE A 142 -10.75 24.50 -1.07
C PHE A 142 -11.77 23.37 -0.93
N ASN A 143 -11.77 22.64 0.19
CA ASN A 143 -12.60 21.45 0.41
C ASN A 143 -12.42 20.39 -0.70
N ILE A 144 -11.20 20.28 -1.23
CA ILE A 144 -10.85 19.28 -2.24
C ILE A 144 -10.31 18.06 -1.52
N GLN A 145 -11.04 16.96 -1.63
CA GLN A 145 -10.67 15.67 -1.06
C GLN A 145 -9.72 14.91 -2.00
N VAL A 146 -8.70 14.28 -1.42
CA VAL A 146 -7.71 13.47 -2.14
C VAL A 146 -7.79 12.03 -1.65
N ASN A 147 -7.75 11.08 -2.59
CA ASN A 147 -7.90 9.66 -2.28
C ASN A 147 -6.72 9.09 -1.48
N LYS A 148 -5.50 9.33 -1.98
CA LYS A 148 -4.26 8.79 -1.40
C LYS A 148 -3.15 9.81 -1.49
N THR A 149 -2.29 9.83 -0.49
CA THR A 149 -1.04 10.61 -0.48
C THR A 149 0.16 9.67 -0.37
N SER A 150 1.31 10.14 -0.80
CA SER A 150 2.62 9.57 -0.46
C SER A 150 3.48 10.69 0.13
N ARG A 151 4.79 10.46 0.25
CA ARG A 151 5.73 11.46 0.76
C ARG A 151 5.70 12.76 -0.05
N ASN A 152 5.66 12.68 -1.38
CA ASN A 152 5.78 13.83 -2.29
C ASN A 152 4.73 13.83 -3.41
N THR A 153 3.70 12.98 -3.34
CA THR A 153 2.64 12.88 -4.33
C THR A 153 1.26 12.85 -3.70
N VAL A 154 0.27 13.28 -4.46
CA VAL A 154 -1.16 13.12 -4.17
C VAL A 154 -1.85 12.43 -5.35
N LEU A 155 -2.77 11.52 -5.06
CA LEU A 155 -3.54 10.78 -6.07
C LEU A 155 -4.92 11.43 -6.24
N LEU A 156 -5.11 12.04 -7.40
CA LEU A 156 -6.38 12.57 -7.86
C LEU A 156 -7.03 11.53 -8.78
N MET A 157 -8.31 11.24 -8.59
CA MET A 157 -9.01 10.27 -9.44
C MET A 157 -10.20 10.95 -10.09
N THR A 158 -10.29 10.87 -11.41
CA THR A 158 -11.54 11.18 -12.11
C THR A 158 -12.46 9.97 -12.02
N ASN A 159 -13.75 10.24 -11.96
CA ASN A 159 -14.81 9.23 -11.95
C ASN A 159 -15.97 9.70 -12.82
N ILE A 160 -16.99 8.83 -12.98
CA ILE A 160 -18.17 9.12 -13.81
C ILE A 160 -18.97 10.36 -13.36
N GLY A 161 -18.77 10.84 -12.13
CA GLY A 161 -19.38 12.06 -11.60
C GLY A 161 -18.49 13.32 -11.76
N THR A 162 -17.28 13.17 -12.29
CA THR A 162 -16.35 14.29 -12.46
C THR A 162 -16.77 15.17 -13.62
N THR A 163 -16.97 16.47 -13.35
CA THR A 163 -17.40 17.44 -14.36
C THR A 163 -16.25 18.33 -14.79
N ARG A 164 -16.38 18.98 -15.96
CA ARG A 164 -15.44 20.04 -16.41
C ARG A 164 -15.30 21.17 -15.37
N GLY A 165 -16.39 21.49 -14.67
CA GLY A 165 -16.39 22.47 -13.58
C GLY A 165 -15.51 22.03 -12.41
N SER A 166 -15.54 20.74 -12.06
CA SER A 166 -14.68 20.16 -11.01
C SER A 166 -13.20 20.23 -11.39
N VAL A 167 -12.86 19.90 -12.64
CA VAL A 167 -11.49 20.01 -13.16
C VAL A 167 -11.03 21.48 -13.16
N THR A 168 -11.86 22.40 -13.63
CA THR A 168 -11.55 23.84 -13.65
C THR A 168 -11.33 24.39 -12.25
N PHE A 169 -12.18 23.99 -11.29
CA PHE A 169 -12.05 24.38 -9.89
C PHE A 169 -10.70 23.93 -9.30
N LEU A 170 -10.31 22.68 -9.53
CA LEU A 170 -9.01 22.16 -9.12
C LEU A 170 -7.85 22.93 -9.76
N ILE A 171 -7.90 23.19 -11.08
CA ILE A 171 -6.85 23.96 -11.76
C ILE A 171 -6.70 25.36 -11.16
N ASN A 172 -7.81 26.06 -10.89
CA ASN A 172 -7.77 27.38 -10.27
C ASN A 172 -7.18 27.34 -8.86
N ALA A 173 -7.52 26.32 -8.07
CA ALA A 173 -6.92 26.11 -6.74
C ALA A 173 -5.40 25.90 -6.85
N LEU A 174 -4.94 25.05 -7.78
CA LEU A 174 -3.51 24.83 -8.02
C LEU A 174 -2.79 26.10 -8.49
N LEU A 175 -3.42 26.94 -9.31
CA LEU A 175 -2.86 28.21 -9.76
C LEU A 175 -2.68 29.19 -8.60
N GLN A 176 -3.69 29.31 -7.73
CA GLN A 176 -3.60 30.15 -6.55
C GLN A 176 -2.46 29.69 -5.62
N ILE A 177 -2.34 28.37 -5.41
CA ILE A 177 -1.24 27.81 -4.61
C ILE A 177 0.12 28.12 -5.27
N ALA A 178 0.24 28.00 -6.59
CA ALA A 178 1.47 28.31 -7.30
C ALA A 178 1.87 29.79 -7.18
N ASP A 179 0.90 30.71 -7.21
CA ASP A 179 1.14 32.14 -7.03
C ASP A 179 1.67 32.47 -5.63
N GLU A 180 1.08 31.87 -4.59
CA GLU A 180 1.56 32.02 -3.21
C GLU A 180 2.96 31.44 -3.02
N LEU A 181 3.28 30.31 -3.66
CA LEU A 181 4.63 29.74 -3.65
C LEU A 181 5.64 30.64 -4.35
N ASP A 182 5.26 31.30 -5.43
CA ASP A 182 6.09 32.29 -6.10
C ASP A 182 6.41 33.49 -5.21
N GLU A 183 5.41 34.02 -4.49
CA GLU A 183 5.58 35.12 -3.55
C GLU A 183 6.48 34.72 -2.38
N SER A 184 6.21 33.56 -1.77
CA SER A 184 7.03 33.00 -0.68
C SER A 184 8.49 32.85 -1.12
N ASN A 185 8.73 32.23 -2.28
CA ASN A 185 10.08 32.00 -2.80
C ASN A 185 10.86 33.29 -3.10
N ARG A 186 10.18 34.38 -3.50
CA ARG A 186 10.83 35.68 -3.72
C ARG A 186 11.25 36.37 -2.42
N SER A 187 10.59 36.06 -1.31
CA SER A 187 10.88 36.65 -0.01
C SER A 187 12.03 35.96 0.74
N LEU A 188 12.45 34.77 0.30
CA LEU A 188 13.48 33.99 0.96
C LEU A 188 14.85 34.67 0.88
N ASN A 189 15.53 34.73 2.02
CA ASN A 189 16.95 35.06 2.04
C ASN A 189 17.81 33.87 1.58
N LYS A 190 19.12 34.09 1.40
CA LYS A 190 20.04 33.06 0.90
C LYS A 190 20.01 31.76 1.72
N ARG A 191 19.96 31.87 3.05
CA ARG A 191 19.98 30.70 3.95
C ARG A 191 18.65 29.94 3.91
N GLU A 192 17.54 30.66 3.83
CA GLU A 192 16.21 30.05 3.69
C GLU A 192 16.05 29.33 2.34
N SER A 193 16.59 29.91 1.27
CA SER A 193 16.64 29.27 -0.04
C SER A 193 17.44 27.96 -0.03
N GLU A 194 18.60 27.95 0.65
CA GLU A 194 19.40 26.74 0.84
C GLU A 194 18.65 25.65 1.63
N ILE A 195 17.87 26.03 2.65
CA ILE A 195 17.05 25.09 3.43
C ILE A 195 15.92 24.52 2.57
N SER A 196 15.21 25.37 1.83
CA SER A 196 14.14 24.94 0.91
C SER A 196 14.67 23.97 -0.15
N GLN A 197 15.82 24.26 -0.75
CA GLN A 197 16.44 23.38 -1.75
C GLN A 197 16.84 22.02 -1.16
N LYS A 198 17.30 21.99 0.10
CA LYS A 198 17.58 20.73 0.81
C LYS A 198 16.31 19.93 1.08
N GLN A 199 15.21 20.58 1.47
CA GLN A 199 13.92 19.92 1.65
C GLN A 199 13.40 19.32 0.35
N ILE A 200 13.42 20.08 -0.76
CA ILE A 200 13.05 19.57 -2.09
C ILE A 200 13.91 18.36 -2.47
N THR A 201 15.22 18.44 -2.23
CA THR A 201 16.14 17.33 -2.52
C THR A 201 15.80 16.09 -1.69
N SER A 202 15.54 16.25 -0.40
CA SER A 202 15.17 15.15 0.49
C SER A 202 13.86 14.47 0.06
N LEU A 203 12.86 15.26 -0.35
CA LEU A 203 11.56 14.75 -0.79
C LEU A 203 11.62 14.00 -2.13
N ILE A 204 12.55 14.36 -3.02
CA ILE A 204 12.60 13.81 -4.39
C ILE A 204 13.69 12.74 -4.55
N LYS A 205 14.85 12.91 -3.91
CA LYS A 205 16.03 12.05 -4.10
C LYS A 205 16.31 11.13 -2.92
N ASP A 206 16.17 11.62 -1.70
CA ASP A 206 16.55 10.87 -0.49
C ASP A 206 15.37 10.03 0.03
N VAL A 207 14.84 9.16 -0.84
CA VAL A 207 13.70 8.28 -0.51
C VAL A 207 14.20 6.99 0.15
N PRO A 208 13.63 6.60 1.31
CA PRO A 208 14.00 5.32 1.92
C PRO A 208 13.53 4.17 1.02
N PRO A 209 14.37 3.16 0.75
CA PRO A 209 13.96 2.03 -0.05
C PRO A 209 12.88 1.24 0.69
N LEU A 210 11.91 0.68 -0.05
CA LEU A 210 10.96 -0.25 0.54
C LEU A 210 11.73 -1.51 0.98
N PRO A 211 11.49 -2.01 2.20
CA PRO A 211 12.16 -3.21 2.66
C PRO A 211 11.60 -4.43 1.95
N ASP A 212 12.48 -5.38 1.63
CA ASP A 212 12.07 -6.68 1.12
C ASP A 212 11.45 -7.54 2.23
N PHE A 213 10.66 -8.53 1.81
CA PHE A 213 10.21 -9.57 2.73
C PHE A 213 11.42 -10.40 3.18
N SER A 214 11.56 -10.54 4.50
CA SER A 214 12.65 -11.29 5.11
C SER A 214 12.43 -12.80 5.01
N THR A 215 11.85 -13.42 6.04
CA THR A 215 11.47 -14.84 6.07
C THR A 215 10.54 -15.09 7.25
N PHE A 216 9.86 -16.23 7.25
CA PHE A 216 9.18 -16.72 8.43
C PHE A 216 10.16 -17.40 9.39
N HIS A 217 10.00 -17.14 10.69
CA HIS A 217 10.77 -17.83 11.69
C HIS A 217 10.45 -19.34 11.66
N ARG A 218 11.44 -20.19 11.97
CA ARG A 218 11.32 -21.66 11.92
C ARG A 218 10.07 -22.20 12.64
N SER A 219 9.67 -21.54 13.72
CA SER A 219 8.51 -21.90 14.55
C SER A 219 7.17 -21.69 13.85
N PHE A 220 7.16 -20.91 12.77
CA PHE A 220 5.96 -20.57 11.99
C PHE A 220 6.12 -20.93 10.51
N LEU A 221 7.05 -21.82 10.14
CA LEU A 221 7.08 -22.36 8.78
C LEU A 221 5.86 -23.25 8.54
N ALA A 222 5.24 -23.13 7.37
CA ALA A 222 4.12 -23.97 6.98
C ALA A 222 4.56 -25.42 6.74
N ALA A 223 5.74 -25.60 6.13
CA ALA A 223 6.38 -26.88 5.93
C ALA A 223 7.92 -26.72 5.93
N PRO A 224 8.69 -27.74 6.33
CA PRO A 224 10.15 -27.69 6.26
C PRO A 224 10.64 -27.41 4.83
N GLY A 225 11.51 -26.40 4.66
CA GLY A 225 12.09 -26.04 3.36
C GLY A 225 11.17 -25.24 2.42
N VAL A 226 9.93 -24.94 2.82
CA VAL A 226 9.02 -24.09 2.05
C VAL A 226 9.08 -22.66 2.59
N PRO A 227 9.27 -21.62 1.74
CA PRO A 227 9.34 -20.23 2.18
C PRO A 227 8.06 -19.68 2.84
N GLY A 228 6.94 -20.40 2.73
CA GLY A 228 5.63 -20.00 3.26
C GLY A 228 5.51 -20.22 4.76
N GLY A 229 4.85 -19.29 5.44
CA GLY A 229 4.60 -19.34 6.88
C GLY A 229 3.14 -19.57 7.26
N ASN A 230 2.94 -20.10 8.46
CA ASN A 230 1.65 -20.24 9.11
C ASN A 230 1.30 -18.96 9.88
N ILE A 231 0.87 -17.93 9.15
CA ILE A 231 0.47 -16.63 9.72
C ILE A 231 -0.66 -16.81 10.74
N ARG A 232 -1.59 -17.75 10.49
CA ARG A 232 -2.71 -18.04 11.39
C ARG A 232 -2.22 -18.48 12.77
N GLU A 233 -1.28 -19.43 12.81
CA GLU A 233 -0.69 -19.93 14.05
C GLU A 233 0.02 -18.81 14.83
N ALA A 234 0.79 -17.96 14.14
CA ALA A 234 1.45 -16.81 14.75
C ALA A 234 0.43 -15.79 15.27
N PHE A 235 -0.57 -15.44 14.47
CA PHE A 235 -1.60 -14.46 14.81
C PHE A 235 -2.37 -14.86 16.08
N PHE A 236 -2.79 -16.12 16.20
CA PHE A 236 -3.48 -16.58 17.41
C PHE A 236 -2.55 -16.75 18.61
N LEU A 237 -1.26 -17.09 18.40
CA LEU A 237 -0.31 -17.15 19.51
C LEU A 237 -0.09 -15.77 20.14
N ALA A 238 -0.16 -14.70 19.34
CA ALA A 238 0.02 -13.33 19.81
C ALA A 238 -1.05 -12.87 20.82
N TYR A 239 -2.11 -13.66 21.03
CA TYR A 239 -3.14 -13.41 22.04
C TYR A 239 -2.65 -13.76 23.45
N GLU A 240 -1.66 -14.64 23.58
CA GLU A 240 -1.04 -14.96 24.85
C GLU A 240 -0.02 -13.85 25.19
N GLU A 241 -0.41 -12.92 26.05
CA GLU A 241 0.40 -11.74 26.39
C GLU A 241 1.76 -12.11 26.98
N GLU A 242 1.83 -13.18 27.77
CA GLU A 242 3.07 -13.70 28.39
C GLU A 242 4.10 -14.18 27.36
N LEU A 243 3.64 -14.50 26.14
CA LEU A 243 4.48 -14.96 25.03
C LEU A 243 4.92 -13.81 24.12
N CYS A 244 4.54 -12.59 24.46
CA CYS A 244 4.86 -11.39 23.72
C CYS A 244 5.67 -10.42 24.58
N GLU A 245 6.52 -9.64 23.94
CA GLU A 245 7.23 -8.54 24.56
C GLU A 245 7.34 -7.36 23.59
N TYR A 246 7.73 -6.21 24.11
CA TYR A 246 7.92 -5.01 23.30
C TYR A 246 9.39 -4.63 23.27
N VAL A 247 9.88 -4.28 22.08
CA VAL A 247 11.25 -3.79 21.86
C VAL A 247 11.15 -2.40 21.22
N LEU A 248 11.74 -1.39 21.87
CA LEU A 248 11.78 -0.04 21.34
C LEU A 248 12.51 -0.01 19.99
N LEU A 249 12.01 0.80 19.05
CA LEU A 249 12.54 0.85 17.70
C LEU A 249 14.04 1.21 17.66
N GLY A 250 14.49 2.09 18.56
CA GLY A 250 15.90 2.46 18.68
C GLY A 250 16.81 1.32 19.19
N ASP A 251 16.23 0.35 19.91
CA ASP A 251 16.97 -0.79 20.46
C ASP A 251 16.97 -1.98 19.49
N CYS A 252 16.04 -2.03 18.53
CA CYS A 252 15.90 -3.15 17.60
C CYS A 252 17.20 -3.47 16.85
N LEU A 253 17.89 -2.46 16.29
CA LEU A 253 19.17 -2.67 15.58
C LEU A 253 20.25 -3.25 16.52
N SER A 254 20.28 -2.80 17.77
CA SER A 254 21.22 -3.31 18.77
C SER A 254 20.92 -4.76 19.16
N GLU A 255 19.64 -5.14 19.23
CA GLU A 255 19.22 -6.51 19.50
C GLU A 255 19.54 -7.44 18.33
N LEU A 256 19.32 -7.00 17.09
CA LEU A 256 19.71 -7.73 15.89
C LEU A 256 21.23 -7.94 15.84
N ALA A 257 22.02 -6.92 16.16
CA ALA A 257 23.48 -7.02 16.24
C ALA A 257 23.98 -8.02 17.32
N LYS A 258 23.20 -8.26 18.38
CA LYS A 258 23.45 -9.31 19.39
C LYS A 258 22.96 -10.70 18.92
N SER A 259 22.61 -10.86 17.65
CA SER A 259 22.07 -12.10 17.06
C SER A 259 20.76 -12.56 17.70
N ARG A 260 19.95 -11.65 18.25
CA ARG A 260 18.59 -11.96 18.70
C ARG A 260 17.63 -11.93 17.52
N GLU A 261 16.98 -13.05 17.24
CA GLU A 261 15.88 -13.10 16.28
C GLU A 261 14.66 -12.39 16.87
N LEU A 262 14.28 -11.24 16.30
CA LEU A 262 13.03 -10.55 16.60
C LEU A 262 11.96 -11.06 15.62
N VAL A 263 10.80 -11.48 16.12
CA VAL A 263 9.74 -12.06 15.28
C VAL A 263 8.44 -11.31 15.53
N SER A 264 7.86 -10.71 14.49
CA SER A 264 6.65 -9.90 14.62
C SER A 264 5.46 -10.74 15.08
N THR A 265 4.65 -10.18 15.97
CA THR A 265 3.40 -10.81 16.46
C THR A 265 2.17 -10.31 15.70
N SER A 266 2.27 -9.14 15.07
CA SER A 266 1.16 -8.42 14.44
C SER A 266 1.52 -8.00 13.02
N PHE A 267 0.50 -7.54 12.29
CA PHE A 267 0.73 -6.76 11.08
C PHE A 267 1.27 -5.38 11.48
N VAL A 268 2.33 -4.93 10.81
CA VAL A 268 2.81 -3.54 10.93
C VAL A 268 2.64 -2.88 9.57
N ILE A 269 1.76 -1.89 9.51
CA ILE A 269 1.30 -1.27 8.26
C ILE A 269 1.48 0.25 8.37
N PRO A 270 2.58 0.82 7.85
CA PRO A 270 2.74 2.27 7.76
C PRO A 270 1.80 2.85 6.70
N TYR A 271 1.18 3.98 7.01
CA TYR A 271 0.30 4.70 6.09
C TYR A 271 0.77 6.15 5.89
N PRO A 272 1.03 6.58 4.64
CA PRO A 272 1.22 5.75 3.43
C PRO A 272 2.51 4.90 3.50
N PRO A 273 2.64 3.81 2.70
CA PRO A 273 1.82 3.41 1.54
C PRO A 273 0.59 2.54 1.82
N GLY A 274 0.42 2.02 3.04
CA GLY A 274 -0.73 1.22 3.45
C GLY A 274 -0.64 -0.28 3.15
N PHE A 275 0.57 -0.82 2.99
CA PHE A 275 0.81 -2.27 2.88
C PHE A 275 1.65 -2.77 4.07
N PRO A 276 1.53 -4.05 4.46
CA PRO A 276 2.27 -4.59 5.58
C PRO A 276 3.77 -4.72 5.27
N ILE A 277 4.60 -4.12 6.12
CA ILE A 277 6.06 -4.32 6.11
C ILE A 277 6.48 -5.45 7.05
N LEU A 278 5.61 -5.80 8.01
CA LEU A 278 5.72 -7.00 8.84
C LEU A 278 4.37 -7.71 8.91
N VAL A 279 4.42 -9.04 8.93
CA VAL A 279 3.28 -9.92 9.21
C VAL A 279 3.58 -10.81 10.43
N PRO A 280 2.55 -11.36 11.11
CA PRO A 280 2.75 -12.29 12.22
C PRO A 280 3.63 -13.48 11.82
N GLY A 281 4.66 -13.75 12.63
CA GLY A 281 5.61 -14.85 12.43
C GLY A 281 6.80 -14.51 11.51
N GLN A 282 6.82 -13.33 10.91
CA GLN A 282 7.94 -12.85 10.10
C GLN A 282 9.11 -12.39 10.99
N VAL A 283 10.34 -12.76 10.59
CA VAL A 283 11.57 -12.28 11.25
C VAL A 283 11.80 -10.81 10.88
N VAL A 284 12.06 -9.96 11.85
CA VAL A 284 12.35 -8.54 11.63
C VAL A 284 13.79 -8.40 11.10
N SER A 285 13.98 -7.70 9.99
CA SER A 285 15.30 -7.46 9.38
C SER A 285 15.80 -6.03 9.64
N GLU A 286 17.09 -5.80 9.41
CA GLU A 286 17.70 -4.48 9.56
C GLU A 286 17.12 -3.47 8.56
N GLU A 287 16.78 -3.90 7.33
CA GLU A 287 16.16 -3.05 6.32
C GLU A 287 14.78 -2.57 6.76
N ILE A 288 13.98 -3.45 7.38
CA ILE A 288 12.65 -3.11 7.90
C ILE A 288 12.78 -2.06 9.01
N ILE A 289 13.70 -2.25 9.96
CA ILE A 289 13.90 -1.29 11.04
C ILE A 289 14.43 0.04 10.51
N SER A 290 15.38 0.00 9.58
CA SER A 290 15.95 1.20 8.94
C SER A 290 14.88 1.98 8.18
N PHE A 291 14.01 1.28 7.46
CA PHE A 291 12.85 1.87 6.80
C PHE A 291 11.92 2.53 7.83
N MET A 292 11.56 1.82 8.91
CA MET A 292 10.69 2.36 9.97
C MET A 292 11.28 3.60 10.66
N ILE A 293 12.61 3.66 10.84
CA ILE A 293 13.29 4.84 11.40
C ILE A 293 13.27 6.02 10.42
N ALA A 294 13.40 5.75 9.12
CA ALA A 294 13.41 6.77 8.07
C ALA A 294 12.00 7.23 7.65
N LEU A 295 10.94 6.61 8.17
CA LEU A 295 9.57 6.98 7.85
C LEU A 295 9.21 8.34 8.48
N ASP A 296 8.83 9.29 7.64
CA ASP A 296 8.28 10.59 8.06
C ASP A 296 6.79 10.51 8.45
N VAL A 297 6.19 9.31 8.48
CA VAL A 297 4.75 9.12 8.72
C VAL A 297 4.46 8.85 10.19
N LYS A 298 3.37 9.44 10.69
CA LYS A 298 2.94 9.28 12.08
C LYS A 298 1.99 8.09 12.28
N GLU A 299 1.30 7.68 11.23
CA GLU A 299 0.30 6.62 11.28
C GLU A 299 0.92 5.28 10.88
N ILE A 300 1.14 4.41 11.86
CA ILE A 300 1.62 3.04 11.64
C ILE A 300 0.71 2.09 12.42
N HIS A 301 -0.17 1.39 11.71
CA HIS A 301 -1.05 0.41 12.35
C HIS A 301 -0.25 -0.78 12.86
N GLY A 302 -0.59 -1.25 14.06
CA GLY A 302 0.11 -2.36 14.72
C GLY A 302 1.47 -1.99 15.34
N TYR A 303 1.83 -0.70 15.36
CA TYR A 303 3.00 -0.19 16.06
C TYR A 303 2.61 0.90 17.05
N ARG A 304 3.28 0.94 18.20
CA ARG A 304 3.09 1.94 19.25
C ARG A 304 4.44 2.53 19.62
N ALA A 305 4.66 3.82 19.38
CA ALA A 305 5.96 4.44 19.59
C ALA A 305 6.40 4.46 21.07
N ASP A 306 5.45 4.46 22.00
CA ASP A 306 5.69 4.45 23.44
C ASP A 306 6.10 3.07 23.98
N LEU A 307 5.67 1.99 23.32
CA LEU A 307 6.01 0.61 23.71
C LEU A 307 7.11 0.01 22.82
N GLY A 308 7.09 0.30 21.53
CA GLY A 308 7.92 -0.31 20.51
C GLY A 308 7.20 -1.37 19.67
N LEU A 309 7.99 -2.23 19.01
CA LEU A 309 7.52 -3.36 18.22
C LEU A 309 7.13 -4.52 19.13
N LYS A 310 5.93 -5.08 18.93
CA LYS A 310 5.46 -6.27 19.66
C LYS A 310 6.02 -7.52 18.99
N VAL A 311 6.95 -8.20 19.68
CA VAL A 311 7.65 -9.39 19.19
C VAL A 311 7.40 -10.61 20.10
N PHE A 312 7.62 -11.81 19.58
CA PHE A 312 7.55 -13.03 20.39
C PHE A 312 8.74 -13.16 21.33
N THR A 313 8.49 -13.67 22.54
CA THR A 313 9.56 -14.02 23.48
C THR A 313 10.34 -15.25 23.01
N LYS A 314 11.56 -15.43 23.53
CA LYS A 314 12.36 -16.64 23.24
C LYS A 314 11.65 -17.94 23.62
N GLU A 315 10.85 -17.91 24.69
CA GLU A 315 10.04 -19.05 25.12
C GLU A 315 8.99 -19.42 24.06
N ALA A 316 8.25 -18.42 23.58
CA ALA A 316 7.24 -18.60 22.53
C ALA A 316 7.83 -19.21 21.25
N LEU A 317 9.02 -18.74 20.86
CA LEU A 317 9.72 -19.23 19.68
C LEU A 317 10.27 -20.66 19.87
N ASN A 318 10.65 -21.06 21.08
CA ASN A 318 11.22 -22.39 21.34
C ASN A 318 10.19 -23.50 21.62
N ARG A 319 8.89 -23.18 21.72
CA ARG A 319 7.82 -24.14 22.07
C ARG A 319 7.82 -25.45 21.27
N LYS A 320 8.14 -25.41 19.97
CA LYS A 320 8.13 -26.60 19.10
C LYS A 320 9.29 -27.56 19.43
N ASN A 321 10.40 -27.04 19.96
CA ASN A 321 11.52 -27.86 20.45
C ASN A 321 11.17 -28.54 21.78
N THR A 322 10.41 -27.87 22.65
CA THR A 322 9.98 -28.40 23.95
C THR A 322 8.95 -29.53 23.79
N ILE A 323 7.97 -29.37 22.89
CA ILE A 323 6.94 -30.39 22.62
C ILE A 323 7.55 -31.64 21.97
N SER A 324 8.49 -31.47 21.03
CA SER A 324 9.18 -32.60 20.40
C SER A 324 10.12 -33.33 21.35
N ALA A 325 10.82 -32.61 22.24
CA ALA A 325 11.63 -33.21 23.30
C ALA A 325 10.80 -34.00 24.33
N MET A 326 9.65 -33.48 24.76
CA MET A 326 8.75 -34.20 25.67
C MET A 326 8.07 -35.40 24.99
N GLY A 327 7.69 -35.28 23.71
CA GLY A 327 7.17 -36.40 22.92
C GLY A 327 8.19 -37.52 22.72
N ALA A 328 9.46 -37.17 22.50
CA ALA A 328 10.56 -38.15 22.41
C ALA A 328 10.84 -38.84 23.75
N MET A 329 10.79 -38.10 24.87
CA MET A 329 10.93 -38.70 26.21
C MET A 329 9.76 -39.63 26.55
N HIS A 330 8.54 -39.31 26.13
CA HIS A 330 7.38 -40.18 26.36
C HIS A 330 7.42 -41.45 25.50
N ALA A 331 7.91 -41.35 24.25
CA ALA A 331 8.12 -42.51 23.38
C ALA A 331 9.22 -43.47 23.90
N MET A 332 10.24 -42.94 24.58
CA MET A 332 11.29 -43.75 25.22
C MET A 332 10.84 -44.46 26.51
N GLN A 333 9.68 -44.11 27.09
CA GLN A 333 9.15 -44.71 28.32
C GLN A 333 8.10 -45.81 28.09
N LEU A 334 7.74 -46.11 26.84
CA LEU A 334 6.81 -47.19 26.51
C LEU A 334 7.55 -48.54 26.52
N PRO A 335 7.13 -49.53 27.34
CA PRO A 335 7.79 -50.83 27.36
C PRO A 335 7.50 -51.61 26.07
N GLU A 336 8.55 -52.17 25.45
CA GLU A 336 8.45 -52.99 24.24
C GLU A 336 7.45 -54.14 24.42
N SER A 337 6.32 -54.07 23.72
CA SER A 337 5.32 -55.14 23.73
C SER A 337 5.85 -56.35 22.95
N LYS A 338 6.10 -57.46 23.66
CA LYS A 338 6.52 -58.76 23.08
C LYS A 338 5.58 -59.23 21.97
N PRO A 339 6.10 -59.86 20.90
CA PRO A 339 5.30 -60.28 19.76
C PRO A 339 4.38 -61.45 20.12
N LYS A 340 3.08 -61.32 19.86
CA LYS A 340 2.11 -62.41 19.98
C LYS A 340 2.24 -63.36 18.79
N ILE A 341 2.58 -64.61 19.10
CA ILE A 341 2.59 -65.75 18.16
C ILE A 341 1.14 -66.05 17.76
N LYS A 342 0.88 -66.05 16.44
CA LYS A 342 -0.41 -66.46 15.85
C LYS A 342 -0.58 -67.98 15.95
N LYS A 343 -1.77 -68.43 16.35
CA LYS A 343 -2.32 -69.74 15.98
C LYS A 343 -3.54 -69.51 15.12
#